data_AF-A0A957YV73-F1
#
_entry.id   AF-A0A957YV73-F1
#
_cell.length_a   1.000
_cell.length_b   1.000
_cell.length_c   1.000
_cell.angle_alpha   90.00
_cell.angle_beta   90.00
_cell.angle_gamma   90.00
#
_symmetry.space_group_name_H-M   'P 1'
#
loop_
_entity.id
_entity.type
_entity.pdbx_description
1 polymer ?
#
loop_
_entity_poly.entity_id
_entity_poly.type
_entity_poly.pdbx_seq_one_letter_code
_entity_poly.pdbx_strand_id
1 'polypeptide(L)'
;MSRRIPSIVTAIYLVLVVLSIIPIFTGDDALSGIFAVLLTQPWVSLFGNLFGSSGNMATGLILIIIGAAINAAILYYVLRWLVGRFAR
;
A
#
# COMPACT_ATOMS: atom_id res chain seq x y z
N MET A 1 19.57 9.23 14.56
CA MET A 1 18.99 8.94 13.22
C MET A 1 18.19 7.65 13.17
N SER A 2 18.69 6.53 13.70
CA SER A 2 18.05 5.20 13.61
C SER A 2 16.56 5.16 13.98
N ARG A 3 16.15 5.86 15.05
CA ARG A 3 14.74 5.94 15.49
C ARG A 3 13.78 6.58 14.48
N ARG A 4 14.26 7.36 13.50
CA ARG A 4 13.44 7.99 12.45
C ARG A 4 13.29 7.14 11.20
N ILE A 5 14.11 6.09 11.03
CA ILE A 5 14.09 5.22 9.84
C ILE A 5 12.71 4.61 9.59
N PRO A 6 12.00 4.03 10.60
CA PRO A 6 10.70 3.43 10.37
C PRO A 6 9.69 4.44 9.81
N SER A 7 9.66 5.66 10.36
CA SER A 7 8.76 6.72 9.91
C SER A 7 9.11 7.20 8.50
N ILE A 8 10.39 7.37 8.17
CA ILE A 8 10.83 7.84 6.84
C ILE A 8 10.46 6.83 5.76
N VAL A 9 10.78 5.54 5.98
CA VAL A 9 10.48 4.50 4.98
C VAL A 9 8.97 4.32 4.82
N THR A 10 8.21 4.40 5.92
CA THR A 10 6.73 4.36 5.86
C THR A 10 6.17 5.55 5.09
N ALA A 11 6.72 6.76 5.29
CA ALA A 11 6.31 7.95 4.54
C ALA A 11 6.61 7.83 3.05
N ILE A 12 7.80 7.33 2.67
CA ILE A 12 8.16 7.05 1.28
C ILE A 12 7.18 6.05 0.66
N TYR A 13 6.86 4.97 1.38
CA TYR A 13 5.88 4.00 0.92
C TYR A 13 4.50 4.64 0.67
N LEU A 14 4.01 5.47 1.59
CA LEU A 14 2.73 6.17 1.42
C LEU A 14 2.75 7.12 0.22
N VAL A 15 3.85 7.83 -0.02
CA VAL A 15 4.01 8.66 -1.22
C VAL A 15 3.95 7.81 -2.49
N LEU A 16 4.62 6.65 -2.52
CA LEU A 16 4.54 5.73 -3.66
C LEU A 16 3.12 5.21 -3.90
N VAL A 17 2.36 4.92 -2.83
CA VAL A 17 0.95 4.55 -2.95
C VAL A 17 0.14 5.68 -3.58
N VAL A 18 0.28 6.91 -3.08
CA VAL A 18 -0.44 8.07 -3.65
C VAL A 18 -0.07 8.27 -5.12
N LEU A 19 1.21 8.22 -5.47
CA LEU A 19 1.67 8.35 -6.85
C LEU A 19 1.14 7.20 -7.74
N SER A 20 1.01 5.99 -7.20
CA SER A 20 0.48 4.84 -7.94
C SER A 20 -1.02 4.93 -8.24
N ILE A 21 -1.75 5.78 -7.52
CA ILE A 21 -3.19 6.01 -7.73
C ILE A 21 -3.42 7.02 -8.87
N ILE A 22 -2.49 7.95 -9.11
CA ILE A 22 -2.64 8.99 -10.13
C ILE A 22 -2.98 8.42 -11.52
N PRO A 23 -2.26 7.39 -12.04
CA PRO A 23 -2.54 6.87 -13.36
C PRO A 23 -3.93 6.24 -13.48
N ILE A 24 -4.56 5.77 -12.40
CA ILE A 24 -5.95 5.27 -12.42
C ILE A 24 -6.92 6.34 -12.95
N PHE A 25 -6.63 7.62 -12.70
CA PHE A 25 -7.48 8.74 -13.10
C PHE A 25 -7.01 9.44 -14.38
N THR A 26 -5.78 9.19 -14.84
CA THR A 26 -5.18 9.91 -15.97
C THR A 26 -4.79 9.02 -17.14
N GLY A 27 -4.76 7.69 -16.96
CA GLY A 27 -4.40 6.72 -17.99
C GLY A 27 -5.63 6.18 -18.70
N ASP A 28 -5.54 6.05 -20.02
CA ASP A 28 -6.59 5.50 -20.89
C ASP A 28 -6.47 3.97 -21.07
N ASP A 29 -5.44 3.37 -20.49
CA ASP A 29 -5.09 1.97 -20.63
C ASP A 29 -5.51 1.11 -19.43
N ALA A 30 -5.89 -0.14 -19.69
CA ALA A 30 -6.39 -1.08 -18.68
C ALA A 30 -5.38 -1.42 -17.56
N LEU A 31 -4.10 -1.09 -17.75
CA LEU A 31 -3.02 -1.34 -16.80
C LEU A 31 -2.70 -0.13 -15.92
N SER A 32 -3.39 0.99 -16.08
CA SER A 32 -3.11 2.22 -15.33
C SER A 32 -3.14 2.04 -13.80
N GLY A 33 -3.93 1.10 -13.28
CA GLY A 33 -3.97 0.77 -11.85
C GLY A 33 -3.00 -0.30 -11.35
N ILE A 34 -2.13 -0.86 -12.21
CA ILE A 34 -1.33 -2.04 -11.86
C ILE A 34 -0.39 -1.79 -10.67
N PHE A 35 0.23 -0.61 -10.58
CA PHE A 35 1.16 -0.29 -9.50
C PHE A 35 0.45 -0.19 -8.14
N ALA A 36 -0.74 0.39 -8.11
CA ALA A 36 -1.54 0.47 -6.89
C ALA A 36 -1.93 -0.93 -6.41
N VAL A 37 -2.28 -1.82 -7.33
CA VAL A 37 -2.57 -3.23 -7.03
C VAL A 37 -1.30 -3.93 -6.51
N LEU A 38 -0.16 -3.80 -7.18
CA LEU A 38 1.09 -4.46 -6.78
C LEU A 38 1.58 -4.02 -5.40
N LEU A 39 1.53 -2.71 -5.10
CA LEU A 39 1.93 -2.16 -3.81
C LEU A 39 1.03 -2.58 -2.65
N THR A 40 -0.14 -3.15 -2.94
CA THR A 40 -1.16 -3.54 -1.97
C THR A 40 -1.50 -5.02 -2.02
N GLN A 41 -0.78 -5.82 -2.83
CA GLN A 41 -0.76 -7.27 -2.68
C GLN A 41 -0.16 -7.64 -1.31
N PRO A 42 -0.61 -8.75 -0.68
CA PRO A 42 -1.64 -9.69 -1.13
C PRO A 42 -3.09 -9.25 -0.81
N TRP A 43 -3.27 -8.09 -0.17
CA TRP A 43 -4.54 -7.68 0.43
C TRP A 43 -5.67 -7.52 -0.59
N VAL A 44 -5.37 -6.98 -1.77
CA VAL A 44 -6.35 -6.86 -2.85
C VAL A 44 -6.92 -8.22 -3.25
N SER A 45 -6.08 -9.27 -3.30
CA SER A 45 -6.54 -10.64 -3.60
C SER A 45 -7.40 -11.21 -2.47
N LEU A 46 -6.95 -11.07 -1.22
CA LEU A 46 -7.67 -11.58 -0.05
C LEU A 46 -9.03 -10.91 0.13
N PHE A 47 -9.08 -9.59 -0.01
CA PHE A 47 -10.30 -8.82 0.19
C PHE A 47 -11.21 -8.81 -1.03
N GLY A 48 -10.67 -8.96 -2.25
CA GLY A 48 -11.49 -9.10 -3.46
C GLY A 48 -12.47 -10.28 -3.37
N ASN A 49 -12.07 -11.38 -2.71
CA ASN A 49 -12.93 -12.53 -2.45
C ASN A 49 -14.04 -12.24 -1.40
N LEU A 50 -13.79 -11.33 -0.45
CA LEU A 50 -14.73 -11.02 0.63
C LEU A 50 -15.77 -9.96 0.24
N PHE A 51 -15.37 -8.96 -0.53
CA PHE A 51 -16.23 -7.83 -0.90
C PHE A 51 -16.92 -8.02 -2.26
N GLY A 52 -16.63 -9.13 -2.96
CA GLY A 52 -17.10 -9.40 -4.31
C GLY A 52 -16.35 -8.53 -5.33
N SER A 53 -15.84 -9.14 -6.40
CA SER A 53 -15.16 -8.43 -7.48
C SER A 53 -16.16 -7.70 -8.38
N SER A 54 -16.92 -6.74 -7.84
CA SER A 54 -18.04 -6.09 -8.55
C SER A 54 -17.63 -5.25 -9.77
N GLY A 55 -16.37 -5.30 -10.21
CA GLY A 55 -15.85 -4.51 -11.34
C GLY A 55 -15.90 -3.00 -11.10
N ASN A 56 -16.36 -2.58 -9.93
CA ASN A 56 -16.55 -1.18 -9.59
C ASN A 56 -15.23 -0.57 -9.14
N MET A 57 -14.82 0.49 -9.82
CA MET A 57 -13.66 1.31 -9.49
C MET A 57 -13.64 1.75 -8.02
N ALA A 58 -14.80 2.12 -7.45
CA ALA A 58 -14.90 2.54 -6.05
C ALA A 58 -14.47 1.40 -5.09
N THR A 59 -14.92 0.17 -5.36
CA THR A 59 -14.52 -1.00 -4.57
C THR A 59 -13.02 -1.25 -4.71
N GLY A 60 -12.48 -1.18 -5.93
CA GLY A 60 -11.04 -1.33 -6.17
C GLY A 60 -10.18 -0.32 -5.40
N LEU A 61 -10.58 0.95 -5.39
CA LEU A 61 -9.91 2.00 -4.63
C LEU A 61 -9.98 1.76 -3.11
N ILE A 62 -11.12 1.34 -2.59
CA ILE A 62 -11.26 0.99 -1.16
C ILE A 62 -10.29 -0.14 -0.80
N LEU A 63 -10.22 -1.19 -1.62
CA LEU A 63 -9.29 -2.30 -1.38
C LEU A 63 -7.83 -1.87 -1.39
N ILE A 64 -7.45 -1.00 -2.33
CA ILE A 64 -6.12 -0.41 -2.41
C ILE A 64 -5.82 0.41 -1.14
N ILE A 65 -6.74 1.27 -0.71
CA ILE A 65 -6.55 2.11 0.49
C ILE A 65 -6.37 1.25 1.75
N ILE A 66 -7.21 0.23 1.93
CA ILE A 66 -7.11 -0.68 3.08
C ILE A 66 -5.79 -1.47 3.01
N GLY A 67 -5.46 -2.05 1.86
CA GLY A 67 -4.22 -2.80 1.66
C GLY A 67 -2.97 -1.93 1.91
N ALA A 68 -2.98 -0.69 1.46
CA ALA A 68 -1.91 0.28 1.69
C ALA A 68 -1.78 0.61 3.18
N ALA A 69 -2.90 0.80 3.89
CA ALA A 69 -2.88 1.06 5.33
C ALA A 69 -2.28 -0.12 6.11
N ILE A 70 -2.63 -1.36 5.73
CA ILE A 70 -2.08 -2.57 6.35
C ILE A 70 -0.58 -2.68 6.05
N ASN A 71 -0.15 -2.49 4.80
CA ASN A 71 1.26 -2.53 4.44
C ASN A 71 2.08 -1.46 5.15
N ALA A 72 1.57 -0.22 5.25
CA ALA A 72 2.21 0.85 6.00
C ALA A 72 2.37 0.51 7.49
N ALA A 73 1.33 -0.07 8.10
CA ALA A 73 1.39 -0.52 9.49
C ALA A 73 2.45 -1.61 9.69
N ILE A 74 2.43 -2.67 8.86
CA ILE A 74 3.40 -3.76 8.92
C ILE A 74 4.82 -3.22 8.75
N LEU A 75 5.05 -2.41 7.72
CA LEU A 75 6.34 -1.79 7.43
C LEU A 75 6.86 -0.99 8.63
N TYR A 76 6.02 -0.13 9.21
CA TYR A 76 6.39 0.68 10.37
C TYR A 76 6.76 -0.19 11.58
N TYR A 77 5.92 -1.16 11.94
CA TYR A 77 6.14 -1.99 13.13
C TYR A 77 7.33 -2.92 12.98
N VAL A 78 7.51 -3.53 11.81
CA VAL A 78 8.66 -4.40 11.51
C VAL A 78 9.95 -3.60 11.55
N LEU A 79 10.01 -2.45 10.87
CA LEU A 79 11.21 -1.61 10.90
C LEU A 79 11.50 -1.07 12.30
N ARG A 80 10.47 -0.66 13.05
CA ARG A 80 10.63 -0.22 14.44
C ARG A 80 11.21 -1.33 15.31
N TRP A 81 10.74 -2.56 15.12
CA TRP A 81 11.25 -3.73 15.83
C TRP A 81 12.69 -4.07 15.46
N LEU A 82 13.01 -4.12 14.16
CA LEU A 82 14.36 -4.38 13.66
C LEU A 82 15.35 -3.33 14.17
N VAL A 83 15.03 -2.05 13.99
CA VAL A 83 15.85 -0.94 14.50
C VAL A 83 16.02 -1.05 16.02
N GLY A 84 14.95 -1.35 16.76
CA GLY A 84 15.02 -1.52 18.21
C GLY A 84 15.82 -2.73 18.67
N ARG A 85 16.00 -3.73 17.82
CA ARG A 85 16.79 -4.94 18.08
C ARG A 85 18.28 -4.76 17.76
N PHE A 86 18.61 -4.03 16.69
CA PHE A 86 19.99 -3.81 16.26
C PHE A 86 20.64 -2.53 16.81
N ALA A 87 19.84 -1.63 17.39
CA ALA A 87 20.36 -0.43 18.07
C ALA A 87 20.59 -0.64 19.58
N ARG A 88 20.42 -1.86 20.08
CA ARG A 88 20.91 -2.31 21.40
C ARG A 88 22.24 -3.01 21.21
#